data_AF-A0A7C3ZCE9-F1
#
_entry.id   AF-A0A7C3ZCE9-F1
#
_cell.length_a   1.000
_cell.length_b   1.000
_cell.length_c   1.000
_cell.angle_alpha   90.00
_cell.angle_beta   90.00
_cell.angle_gamma   90.00
#
_symmetry.space_group_name_H-M   'P 1'
#
loop_
_entity.id
_entity.type
_entity.pdbx_description
1 polymer ?
#
loop_
_entity_poly.entity_id
_entity_poly.type
_entity_poly.pdbx_seq_one_letter_code
_entity_poly.pdbx_strand_id
1 'polypeptide(L)' 'MKEQARNLINATRTLVGYIQENHVYDKLADGGCGLYDTYRSDAFEEAINQARTAAQELEKALAETD' A
#
# COMPACT_ATOMS: atom_id res chain seq x y z
N MET A 1 -4.25 21.46 9.86
CA MET A 1 -3.73 20.84 8.63
C MET A 1 -2.63 19.83 8.92
N LYS A 2 -1.63 20.16 9.76
CA LYS A 2 -0.54 19.24 10.12
C LYS A 2 -1.05 17.92 10.74
N GLU A 3 -2.05 18.01 11.63
CA GLU A 3 -2.66 16.81 12.23
C GLU A 3 -3.45 15.96 11.23
N GLN A 4 -4.25 16.58 10.36
CA GLN A 4 -4.94 15.88 9.28
C GLN A 4 -3.97 15.17 8.34
N ALA A 5 -2.84 15.80 8.00
CA ALA A 5 -1.79 15.22 7.17
C ALA A 5 -1.10 14.04 7.87
N ARG A 6 -0.79 14.15 9.18
CA ARG A 6 -0.25 13.04 9.99
C ARG A 6 -1.21 11.86 10.03
N ASN A 7 -2.50 12.11 10.24
CA ASN A 7 -3.53 11.07 10.25
C ASN A 7 -3.63 10.35 8.90
N LEU A 8 -3.54 11.09 7.79
CA LEU A 8 -3.54 10.50 6.45
C LEU A 8 -2.29 9.63 6.21
N ILE A 9 -1.09 10.11 6.57
CA ILE A 9 0.14 9.32 6.48
C ILE A 9 0.01 8.02 7.28
N ASN A 10 -0.46 8.12 8.52
CA ASN A 10 -0.62 6.97 9.41
C ASN A 10 -1.61 5.95 8.84
N ALA A 11 -2.76 6.41 8.31
CA ALA A 11 -3.73 5.54 7.67
C ALA A 11 -3.16 4.86 6.42
N THR A 12 -2.46 5.60 5.56
CA THR A 12 -1.81 5.06 4.35
C THR A 12 -0.74 4.03 4.70
N ARG A 13 0.11 4.30 5.70
CA ARG A 13 1.14 3.34 6.17
C ARG A 13 0.52 2.09 6.74
N THR A 14 -0.55 2.23 7.53
CA THR A 14 -1.27 1.09 8.10
C THR A 14 -1.87 0.21 7.00
N LEU A 15 -2.52 0.83 6.01
CA LEU A 15 -3.11 0.11 4.88
C LEU A 15 -2.05 -0.60 4.04
N VAL A 16 -0.98 0.11 3.63
CA VAL A 16 0.12 -0.47 2.86
C VAL A 16 0.81 -1.60 3.62
N GLY A 17 1.08 -1.40 4.92
CA GLY A 17 1.67 -2.43 5.79
C GLY A 17 0.78 -3.66 5.87
N TYR A 18 -0.52 -3.49 6.09
CA TYR A 18 -1.48 -4.59 6.10
C TYR A 18 -1.45 -5.36 4.78
N ILE A 19 -1.45 -4.67 3.64
CA ILE A 19 -1.38 -5.31 2.32
C ILE A 19 -0.07 -6.09 2.20
N GLN A 20 1.08 -5.51 2.57
CA GLN A 20 2.39 -6.15 2.41
C GLN A 20 2.58 -7.38 3.33
N GLU A 21 2.04 -7.33 4.55
CA GLU A 21 2.20 -8.39 5.56
C GLU A 21 1.18 -9.52 5.43
N ASN A 22 0.10 -9.32 4.67
CA ASN A 22 -0.99 -10.28 4.53
C ASN A 22 -1.18 -10.76 3.08
N HIS A 23 -1.92 -11.85 2.94
CA HIS A 23 -2.31 -12.44 1.66
C HIS A 23 -3.43 -11.64 0.98
N VAL A 24 -3.12 -10.40 0.58
CA VAL A 24 -4.00 -9.53 -0.22
C VAL A 24 -3.60 -9.64 -1.69
N TYR A 25 -4.57 -9.93 -2.56
CA TYR A 25 -4.34 -10.13 -4.00
C TYR A 25 -5.40 -9.38 -4.80
N ASP A 26 -5.03 -8.84 -5.96
CA ASP A 26 -5.96 -8.22 -6.91
C ASP A 26 -6.34 -9.15 -8.06
N LYS A 27 -5.59 -10.24 -8.24
CA LYS A 27 -5.83 -11.24 -9.28
C LYS A 27 -5.96 -12.64 -8.72
N LEU A 28 -6.74 -13.42 -9.46
CA LEU A 28 -6.98 -14.83 -9.25
C LEU A 28 -7.00 -15.48 -10.64
N ALA A 29 -6.09 -16.43 -10.85
CA ALA A 29 -6.07 -17.28 -12.04
C ALA A 29 -6.67 -18.65 -11.69
N ASP A 30 -7.46 -19.22 -12.61
CA ASP A 30 -7.95 -20.59 -12.49
C ASP A 30 -6.80 -21.55 -12.83
N GLY A 31 -6.36 -22.32 -11.84
CA GLY A 31 -5.32 -23.35 -11.98
C GLY A 31 -5.87 -24.69 -12.47
N GLY A 32 -7.18 -24.81 -12.69
CA GLY A 32 -7.88 -26.06 -12.98
C GLY A 32 -8.07 -26.93 -11.74
N CYS A 33 -8.95 -27.94 -11.84
CA CYS A 33 -9.26 -28.89 -10.76
C CYS A 33 -9.60 -28.25 -9.40
N GLY A 34 -10.20 -27.05 -9.40
CA GLY A 34 -10.57 -26.32 -8.18
C GLY A 34 -9.40 -25.61 -7.49
N LEU A 35 -8.25 -25.49 -8.15
CA LEU A 35 -7.11 -24.71 -7.68
C LEU A 35 -7.22 -23.27 -8.20
N TYR A 36 -6.89 -22.32 -7.33
CA TYR A 36 -6.79 -20.91 -7.68
C TYR A 36 -5.37 -20.43 -7.37
N ASP A 37 -4.73 -19.79 -8.33
CA ASP A 37 -3.47 -19.09 -8.12
C ASP A 37 -3.75 -17.61 -7.86
N THR A 38 -3.50 -17.19 -6.63
CA THR A 38 -3.69 -15.81 -6.20
C THR A 38 -2.37 -15.08 -6.29
N TYR A 39 -2.36 -13.98 -7.03
CA TYR A 39 -1.15 -13.20 -7.22
C TYR A 39 -1.47 -11.71 -7.23
N ARG A 40 -0.44 -10.92 -6.97
CA ARG A 40 -0.49 -9.47 -7.13
C ARG A 40 0.01 -9.12 -8.52
N SER A 41 -0.77 -8.39 -9.28
CA SER A 41 -0.33 -7.88 -10.57
C SER A 41 0.76 -6.83 -10.39
N ASP A 42 1.60 -6.64 -11.42
CA ASP A 42 2.62 -5.58 -11.42
C ASP A 42 2.00 -4.20 -11.16
N ALA A 43 0.80 -3.94 -11.71
CA ALA A 43 0.08 -2.69 -11.48
C ALA A 43 -0.36 -2.51 -10.02
N PHE A 44 -0.73 -3.59 -9.33
CA PHE A 44 -1.09 -3.53 -7.92
C PHE A 44 0.13 -3.32 -7.03
N GLU A 45 1.24 -4.00 -7.31
CA GLU A 45 2.52 -3.75 -6.64
C GLU A 45 3.03 -2.33 -6.89
N GLU A 46 2.88 -1.80 -8.10
CA GLU A 46 3.24 -0.42 -8.41
C GLU A 46 2.38 0.56 -7.60
N ALA A 47 1.07 0.35 -7.50
CA ALA A 47 0.19 1.21 -6.70
C ALA A 47 0.56 1.22 -5.21
N ILE A 48 0.90 0.05 -4.64
CA ILE A 48 1.39 -0.08 -3.26
C ILE A 48 2.69 0.71 -3.09
N ASN A 49 3.63 0.58 -4.03
CA ASN A 49 4.90 1.29 -4.00
C ASN A 49 4.71 2.80 -4.11
N GLN A 50 3.86 3.27 -5.02
CA GLN A 50 3.52 4.69 -5.17
C GLN A 50 2.92 5.27 -3.88
N ALA A 51 1.95 4.58 -3.26
CA ALA A 51 1.35 5.01 -2.01
C ALA A 51 2.38 5.10 -0.86
N ARG A 52 3.29 4.13 -0.78
CA ARG A 52 4.37 4.13 0.22
C ARG A 52 5.33 5.31 0.01
N THR A 53 5.78 5.54 -1.22
CA THR A 53 6.69 6.63 -1.56
C THR A 53 6.06 7.99 -1.24
N ALA A 54 4.82 8.21 -1.67
CA ALA A 54 4.11 9.46 -1.39
C ALA A 54 3.95 9.73 0.11
N ALA A 55 3.66 8.70 0.91
CA ALA A 55 3.59 8.82 2.37
C ALA A 55 4.94 9.21 2.99
N GLN A 56 6.04 8.62 2.52
CA GLN A 56 7.40 8.94 2.98
C GLN A 56 7.83 10.35 2.59
N GLU A 57 7.51 10.80 1.38
CA GLU A 57 7.81 12.17 0.92
C GLU A 57 7.07 13.21 1.74
N LEU A 58 5.77 12.99 1.98
CA LEU A 58 4.97 13.90 2.81
C LEU A 58 5.47 13.93 4.26
N GLU A 59 5.86 12.79 4.82
CA GLU A 59 6.43 12.71 6.17
C GLU A 59 7.72 13.55 6.29
N LYS A 60 8.64 13.44 5.32
CA LYS A 60 9.86 14.25 5.27
C LYS A 60 9.55 15.74 5.18
N ALA A 61 8.65 16.14 4.28
CA ALA A 61 8.26 17.54 4.13
C ALA A 61 7.67 18.13 5.43
N LEU A 62 6.89 17.35 6.17
CA LEU A 62 6.32 17.80 7.45
C LEU A 62 7.37 17.92 8.57
N ALA A 63 8.40 17.09 8.55
CA ALA A 63 9.51 17.12 9.50
C ALA A 63 10.49 18.27 9.25
N GLU A 64 10.67 18.68 7.99
CA GLU A 64 11.51 19.84 7.60
C GLU A 64 10.82 21.19 7.89
N THR A 65 9.51 21.17 8.17
CA THR A 65 8.70 22.36 8.49
C THR A 65 8.35 22.45 10.00
N ASP A 66 8.94 21.60 10.84
CA ASP A 66 8.95 21.74 12.32
C ASP A 66 10.29 22.35 12.77
#